data_AF-A0AAU4VTM4-F1
#
_entry.id   AF-A0AAU4VTM4-F1
#
_cell.length_a   1.000
_cell.length_b   1.000
_cell.length_c   1.000
_cell.angle_alpha   90.00
_cell.angle_beta   90.00
_cell.angle_gamma   90.00
#
_symmetry.space_group_name_H-M   'P 1'
#
loop_
_entity.id
_entity.type
_entity.pdbx_description
1 polymer ?
#
loop_
_entity_poly.entity_id
_entity_poly.type
_entity_poly.pdbx_seq_one_letter_code
_entity_poly.pdbx_strand_id
1 'polypeptide(L)'
;MHIAEGFLPPLHAVAWGAASAPFVVHGVRALTREVKANPESTLLLGASGAFTFVLSALKIPSVTGSCSHPTGTGLGAILFRPPIMAVLGTITLLFQALLLAHGGLTTLGANVFSMAIAGPWAGYGVYLLLKRFDVPLMVTVFFGAFFADLVTYCVTSVQLALAFPDPGSGFPGSLAKFGGIFAVTQIPLAVSEGLLTVLVMRLLMQSSKSDLVRLGVAKLSGRGEQKAAL
;
A
#
# COMPACT_ATOMS: atom_id res chain seq x y z
N MET A 1 -6.48 -7.95 -2.23
CA MET A 1 -7.34 -8.99 -1.62
C MET A 1 -6.62 -9.69 -0.48
N HIS A 2 -7.26 -9.84 0.67
CA HIS A 2 -6.67 -10.51 1.83
C HIS A 2 -6.84 -12.01 1.71
N ILE A 3 -5.83 -12.77 2.14
CA ILE A 3 -5.95 -14.21 2.36
C ILE A 3 -6.75 -14.41 3.66
N ALA A 4 -7.84 -15.16 3.58
CA ALA A 4 -8.76 -15.40 4.70
C ALA A 4 -8.13 -16.23 5.83
N GLU A 5 -8.65 -16.08 7.04
CA GLU A 5 -8.26 -16.86 8.22
C GLU A 5 -8.31 -18.37 7.95
N GLY A 6 -7.28 -19.09 8.38
CA GLY A 6 -7.18 -20.55 8.23
C GLY A 6 -7.00 -21.03 6.78
N PHE A 7 -6.90 -20.13 5.80
CA PHE A 7 -6.76 -20.51 4.40
C PHE A 7 -5.35 -21.00 4.04
N LEU A 8 -4.32 -20.63 4.80
CA LEU A 8 -2.96 -21.14 4.57
C LEU A 8 -2.64 -22.32 5.51
N PRO A 9 -1.91 -23.34 5.02
CA PRO A 9 -1.32 -24.35 5.89
C PRO A 9 -0.45 -23.71 6.99
N PRO A 10 -0.39 -24.28 8.21
CA PRO A 10 0.34 -23.68 9.33
C PRO A 10 1.81 -23.37 9.03
N LEU A 11 2.49 -24.24 8.26
CA LEU A 11 3.89 -24.03 7.88
C LEU A 11 4.05 -22.78 6.98
N HIS A 12 3.18 -22.59 6.00
CA HIS A 12 3.18 -21.41 5.14
C HIS A 12 2.86 -20.14 5.94
N ALA A 13 1.88 -20.20 6.84
CA ALA A 13 1.54 -19.09 7.74
C ALA A 13 2.75 -18.63 8.56
N VAL A 14 3.46 -19.57 9.21
CA VAL A 14 4.67 -19.28 9.99
C VAL A 14 5.80 -18.77 9.09
N ALA A 15 6.01 -19.38 7.92
CA ALA A 15 7.06 -18.95 6.99
C ALA A 15 6.86 -17.52 6.51
N TRP A 16 5.63 -17.13 6.17
CA TRP A 16 5.33 -15.74 5.78
C TRP A 16 5.40 -14.77 6.95
N GLY A 17 5.02 -15.19 8.16
CA GLY A 17 5.27 -14.42 9.38
C GLY A 17 6.76 -14.14 9.59
N ALA A 18 7.60 -15.16 9.45
CA ALA A 18 9.05 -15.03 9.55
C ALA A 18 9.64 -14.16 8.42
N ALA A 19 9.15 -14.28 7.19
CA ALA A 19 9.58 -13.47 6.06
C ALA A 19 9.22 -11.98 6.21
N SER A 20 8.06 -11.68 6.82
CA SER A 20 7.59 -10.31 7.06
C SER A 20 8.29 -9.64 8.24
N ALA A 21 8.68 -10.40 9.27
CA ALA A 21 9.19 -9.86 10.53
C ALA A 21 10.38 -8.89 10.37
N PRO A 22 11.41 -9.14 9.54
CA PRO A 22 12.53 -8.21 9.38
C PRO A 22 12.10 -6.82 8.89
N PHE A 23 11.14 -6.76 7.96
CA PHE A 23 10.64 -5.50 7.41
C PHE A 23 9.80 -4.73 8.42
N VAL A 24 8.96 -5.44 9.18
CA VAL A 24 8.16 -4.84 10.26
C VAL A 24 9.08 -4.31 11.37
N VAL A 25 10.07 -5.09 11.80
CA VAL A 25 11.05 -4.66 12.82
C VAL A 25 11.86 -3.46 12.33
N HIS A 26 12.31 -3.47 11.08
CA HIS A 26 12.97 -2.32 10.48
C HIS A 26 12.05 -1.09 10.44
N GLY A 27 10.79 -1.29 10.07
CA GLY A 27 9.77 -0.25 10.08
C GLY A 27 9.54 0.35 11.46
N VAL A 28 9.45 -0.47 12.51
CA VAL A 28 9.30 0.00 13.90
C VAL A 28 10.49 0.85 14.31
N ARG A 29 11.71 0.43 13.95
CA ARG A 29 12.93 1.22 14.21
C ARG A 29 12.91 2.55 13.45
N ALA A 30 12.50 2.55 12.18
CA ALA A 30 12.39 3.76 11.38
C ALA A 30 11.35 4.73 11.95
N LEU A 31 10.16 4.23 12.26
CA LEU A 31 9.08 5.00 12.87
C LEU A 31 9.52 5.59 14.23
N THR A 32 10.17 4.79 15.07
CA THR A 32 10.66 5.26 16.38
C THR A 32 11.69 6.38 16.24
N ARG A 33 12.57 6.31 15.23
CA ARG A 33 13.53 7.39 14.96
C ARG A 33 12.83 8.65 14.48
N GLU A 34 11.85 8.51 13.58
CA GLU A 34 11.09 9.64 13.04
C GLU A 34 10.32 10.37 14.15
N VAL A 35 9.61 9.62 15.00
CA VAL A 35 8.87 10.16 16.15
C VAL A 35 9.81 10.88 17.13
N LYS A 36 11.02 10.35 17.37
CA LYS A 36 12.01 10.99 18.24
C LYS A 36 12.61 12.26 17.63
N ALA A 37 12.86 12.25 16.33
CA ALA A 37 13.45 13.40 15.62
C ALA A 37 12.42 14.54 15.46
N ASN A 38 11.16 14.19 15.20
CA ASN A 38 10.09 15.12 14.89
C ASN A 38 8.84 14.79 15.74
N PRO A 39 8.80 15.13 17.05
CA PRO A 39 7.67 14.76 17.93
C PRO A 39 6.32 15.27 17.44
N GLU A 40 6.31 16.43 16.80
CA GLU A 40 5.15 17.05 16.13
C GLU A 40 4.61 16.24 14.93
N SER A 41 5.45 15.44 14.27
CA SER A 41 5.03 14.56 13.17
C SER A 41 4.27 13.31 13.64
N THR A 42 4.32 12.99 14.94
CA THR A 42 3.61 11.85 15.54
C THR A 42 2.11 11.94 15.32
N LEU A 43 1.55 13.16 15.40
CA LEU A 43 0.13 13.40 15.16
C LEU A 43 -0.23 13.13 13.69
N LEU A 44 0.63 13.55 12.74
CA LEU A 44 0.45 13.32 11.30
C LEU A 44 0.62 11.84 10.93
N LEU A 45 1.58 11.14 11.54
CA LEU A 45 1.79 9.70 11.36
C LEU A 45 0.62 8.88 11.92
N GLY A 46 0.12 9.24 13.10
CA GLY A 46 -1.06 8.61 13.70
C GLY A 46 -2.33 8.89 12.90
N ALA A 47 -2.55 10.14 12.49
CA ALA A 47 -3.66 10.53 11.62
C ALA A 47 -3.58 9.84 10.26
N SER A 48 -2.38 9.61 9.73
CA SER A 48 -2.21 8.82 8.51
C SER A 48 -2.53 7.35 8.71
N GLY A 49 -2.08 6.72 9.80
CA GLY A 49 -2.44 5.33 10.08
C GLY A 49 -3.95 5.17 10.17
N ALA A 50 -4.61 6.09 10.87
CA ALA A 50 -6.06 6.17 10.95
C ALA A 50 -6.71 6.44 9.59
N PHE A 51 -6.17 7.33 8.76
CA PHE A 51 -6.66 7.60 7.42
C PHE A 51 -6.51 6.39 6.50
N THR A 52 -5.36 5.71 6.50
CA THR A 52 -5.17 4.47 5.72
C THR A 52 -6.18 3.39 6.14
N PHE A 53 -6.40 3.22 7.45
CA PHE A 53 -7.41 2.31 7.96
C PHE A 53 -8.84 2.71 7.53
N VAL A 54 -9.23 3.97 7.73
CA VAL A 54 -10.55 4.49 7.35
C VAL A 54 -10.79 4.40 5.85
N LEU A 55 -9.79 4.78 5.03
CA LEU A 55 -9.86 4.68 3.58
C LEU A 55 -10.07 3.22 3.17
N SER A 56 -9.35 2.28 3.80
CA SER A 56 -9.52 0.84 3.58
C SER A 56 -10.85 0.26 4.07
N ALA A 57 -11.60 1.00 4.87
CA ALA A 57 -12.94 0.62 5.30
C ALA A 57 -14.06 1.20 4.41
N LEU A 58 -13.74 2.15 3.51
CA LEU A 58 -14.71 2.72 2.58
C LEU A 58 -15.00 1.73 1.44
N LYS A 59 -16.25 1.28 1.34
CA LYS A 59 -16.71 0.46 0.21
C LYS A 59 -16.91 1.35 -1.01
N ILE A 60 -16.09 1.16 -2.03
CA ILE A 60 -16.24 1.85 -3.31
C ILE A 60 -16.82 0.84 -4.32
N PRO A 61 -17.89 1.20 -5.06
CA PRO A 61 -18.41 0.34 -6.10
C PRO A 61 -17.32 0.09 -7.15
N SER A 62 -16.97 -1.17 -7.38
CA SER A 62 -16.03 -1.53 -8.44
C SER A 62 -16.71 -1.57 -9.81
N VAL A 63 -15.93 -1.33 -10.85
CA VAL A 63 -16.37 -1.32 -12.25
C VAL A 63 -16.96 -2.67 -12.71
N THR A 64 -16.67 -3.75 -11.97
CA THR A 64 -17.12 -5.12 -12.28
C THR A 64 -18.24 -5.60 -11.34
N GLY A 65 -18.91 -4.72 -10.58
CA GLY A 65 -20.04 -5.09 -9.72
C GLY A 65 -19.68 -5.76 -8.39
N SER A 66 -18.40 -5.80 -8.02
CA SER A 66 -17.93 -6.25 -6.69
C SER A 66 -17.83 -5.08 -5.70
N CYS A 67 -17.97 -5.34 -4.40
CA CYS A 67 -17.62 -4.39 -3.35
C CYS A 67 -16.12 -4.46 -3.10
N SER A 68 -15.38 -3.43 -3.53
CA SER A 68 -13.94 -3.30 -3.26
C SER A 68 -13.70 -2.18 -2.25
N HIS A 69 -12.55 -2.23 -1.59
CA HIS A 69 -12.09 -1.15 -0.73
C HIS A 69 -10.69 -0.74 -1.19
N PRO A 70 -10.38 0.56 -1.22
CA PRO A 70 -9.06 1.03 -1.62
C PRO A 70 -8.04 0.61 -0.56
N THR A 71 -6.93 0.05 -1.00
CA THR A 71 -5.91 -0.52 -0.11
C THR A 71 -5.05 0.58 0.53
N GLY A 72 -4.94 1.74 -0.11
CA GLY A 72 -4.17 2.91 0.34
C GLY A 72 -2.66 2.68 0.35
N THR A 73 -2.19 1.58 -0.24
CA THR A 73 -0.80 1.11 -0.15
C THR A 73 0.15 2.06 -0.86
N GLY A 74 -0.17 2.44 -2.10
CA GLY A 74 0.63 3.35 -2.91
C GLY A 74 0.66 4.77 -2.36
N LEU A 75 -0.50 5.32 -1.98
CA LEU A 75 -0.58 6.65 -1.37
C LEU A 75 0.24 6.71 -0.08
N GLY A 76 0.04 5.74 0.81
CA GLY A 76 0.79 5.66 2.06
C GLY A 76 2.29 5.54 1.83
N ALA A 77 2.70 4.74 0.84
CA ALA A 77 4.12 4.58 0.50
C ALA A 77 4.74 5.88 -0.01
N ILE A 78 4.01 6.65 -0.82
CA ILE A 78 4.48 7.94 -1.35
C ILE A 78 4.61 8.99 -0.23
N LEU A 79 3.66 9.01 0.71
CA LEU A 79 3.62 10.00 1.79
C LEU A 79 4.58 9.67 2.95
N PHE A 80 4.63 8.41 3.40
CA PHE A 80 5.32 7.99 4.63
C PHE A 80 6.53 7.11 4.39
N ARG A 81 6.79 6.73 3.13
CA ARG A 81 7.87 5.83 2.71
C ARG A 81 7.60 4.37 3.14
N PRO A 82 8.17 3.39 2.42
CA PRO A 82 7.84 1.99 2.64
C PRO A 82 8.13 1.44 4.05
N PRO A 83 9.25 1.78 4.75
CA PRO A 83 9.51 1.26 6.09
C PRO A 83 8.42 1.60 7.11
N ILE A 84 7.90 2.83 7.09
CA ILE A 84 6.82 3.25 7.99
C ILE A 84 5.52 2.54 7.60
N MET A 85 5.27 2.39 6.29
CA MET A 85 4.10 1.65 5.80
C MET A 85 4.09 0.17 6.16
N ALA A 86 5.24 -0.48 6.35
CA ALA A 86 5.26 -1.85 6.88
C ALA A 86 4.59 -1.93 8.26
N VAL A 87 4.80 -0.92 9.12
CA VAL A 87 4.19 -0.87 10.46
C VAL A 87 2.74 -0.45 10.39
N LEU A 88 2.46 0.68 9.72
CA LEU A 88 1.09 1.20 9.62
C LEU A 88 0.17 0.19 8.91
N GLY A 89 0.65 -0.42 7.83
CA GLY A 89 -0.06 -1.48 7.13
C GLY A 89 -0.29 -2.72 7.99
N THR A 90 0.70 -3.13 8.80
CA THR A 90 0.50 -4.25 9.75
C THR A 90 -0.58 -3.95 10.78
N ILE A 91 -0.60 -2.73 11.34
CA ILE A 91 -1.62 -2.30 12.30
C ILE A 91 -3.00 -2.26 11.63
N THR A 92 -3.08 -1.69 10.43
CA THR A 92 -4.31 -1.67 9.62
C THR A 92 -4.85 -3.07 9.36
N LEU A 93 -3.98 -3.99 8.92
CA LEU A 93 -4.33 -5.39 8.66
C LEU A 93 -4.80 -6.12 9.92
N LEU A 94 -4.16 -5.86 11.06
CA LEU A 94 -4.58 -6.41 12.34
C LEU A 94 -5.99 -5.93 12.71
N PHE A 95 -6.29 -4.64 12.56
CA PHE A 95 -7.63 -4.12 12.82
C PHE A 95 -8.66 -4.64 11.81
N GLN A 96 -8.29 -4.79 10.54
CA GLN A 96 -9.18 -5.41 9.55
C GLN A 96 -9.54 -6.86 9.92
N ALA A 97 -8.56 -7.64 10.39
CA ALA A 97 -8.78 -9.00 10.85
C ALA A 97 -9.67 -9.05 12.10
N LEU A 98 -9.42 -8.17 13.08
CA LEU A 98 -10.11 -8.18 14.37
C LEU A 98 -11.51 -7.53 14.34
N LEU A 99 -11.67 -6.40 13.64
CA LEU A 99 -12.88 -5.57 13.70
C LEU A 99 -13.80 -5.77 12.51
N LEU A 100 -13.26 -6.07 11.33
CA LEU A 100 -14.02 -6.17 10.09
C LEU A 100 -14.17 -7.62 9.61
N ALA A 101 -13.61 -8.59 10.35
CA ALA A 101 -13.50 -9.99 9.94
C ALA A 101 -12.97 -10.13 8.50
N HIS A 102 -12.01 -9.26 8.13
CA HIS A 102 -11.45 -9.18 6.80
C HIS A 102 -9.97 -9.55 6.83
N GLY A 103 -9.60 -10.64 6.17
CA GLY A 103 -8.28 -11.26 6.28
C GLY A 103 -8.22 -12.32 7.37
N GLY A 104 -7.11 -12.38 8.11
CA GLY A 104 -6.90 -13.36 9.17
C GLY A 104 -5.68 -13.04 10.04
N LEU A 105 -5.69 -13.55 11.28
CA LEU A 105 -4.60 -13.58 12.24
C LEU A 105 -3.54 -14.60 11.84
N THR A 106 -3.92 -15.82 11.44
CA THR A 106 -2.94 -16.84 10.98
C THR A 106 -2.31 -16.43 9.65
N THR A 107 -3.07 -15.79 8.78
CA THR A 107 -2.62 -15.31 7.47
C THR A 107 -2.07 -13.88 7.52
N LEU A 108 -2.02 -13.25 8.70
CA LEU A 108 -1.55 -11.88 8.89
C LEU A 108 -0.15 -11.69 8.29
N GLY A 109 0.77 -12.62 8.55
CA GLY A 109 2.14 -12.54 8.01
C GLY A 109 2.20 -12.49 6.49
N ALA A 110 1.37 -13.29 5.80
CA ALA A 110 1.30 -13.32 4.34
C ALA A 110 0.66 -12.04 3.78
N ASN A 111 -0.42 -11.57 4.40
CA ASN A 111 -1.09 -10.32 4.02
C ASN A 111 -0.19 -9.10 4.25
N VAL A 112 0.56 -9.07 5.36
CA VAL A 112 1.57 -8.04 5.64
C VAL A 112 2.65 -8.04 4.56
N PHE A 113 3.13 -9.23 4.16
CA PHE A 113 4.15 -9.34 3.12
C PHE A 113 3.70 -8.76 1.78
N SER A 114 2.47 -9.07 1.34
CA SER A 114 1.98 -8.56 0.06
C SER A 114 1.61 -7.07 0.14
N MET A 115 0.81 -6.68 1.13
CA MET A 115 0.14 -5.37 1.18
C MET A 115 0.91 -4.29 1.91
N ALA A 116 1.65 -4.63 2.96
CA ALA A 116 2.40 -3.66 3.75
C ALA A 116 3.88 -3.59 3.35
N ILE A 117 4.38 -4.59 2.62
CA ILE A 117 5.78 -4.71 2.21
C ILE A 117 5.92 -4.67 0.68
N ALA A 118 5.58 -5.74 -0.03
CA ALA A 118 5.89 -5.83 -1.46
C ALA A 118 5.22 -4.72 -2.29
N GLY A 119 3.93 -4.47 -2.09
CA GLY A 119 3.19 -3.39 -2.75
C GLY A 119 3.80 -2.01 -2.51
N PRO A 120 3.89 -1.54 -1.24
CA PRO A 120 4.47 -0.23 -0.91
C PRO A 120 5.90 -0.03 -1.44
N TRP A 121 6.76 -1.03 -1.35
CA TRP A 121 8.12 -0.93 -1.89
C TRP A 121 8.14 -0.83 -3.42
N ALA A 122 7.35 -1.64 -4.11
CA ALA A 122 7.28 -1.59 -5.57
C ALA A 122 6.70 -0.26 -6.07
N GLY A 123 5.57 0.18 -5.49
CA GLY A 123 4.94 1.45 -5.83
C GLY A 123 5.86 2.65 -5.56
N TYR A 124 6.57 2.64 -4.43
CA TYR A 124 7.54 3.69 -4.12
C TYR A 124 8.76 3.64 -5.06
N GLY A 125 9.21 2.45 -5.45
CA GLY A 125 10.27 2.28 -6.44
C GLY A 125 9.89 2.88 -7.79
N VAL A 126 8.67 2.60 -8.27
CA VAL A 126 8.12 3.21 -9.49
C VAL A 126 7.99 4.73 -9.34
N TYR A 127 7.51 5.20 -8.19
CA TYR A 127 7.42 6.63 -7.89
C TYR A 127 8.79 7.32 -7.98
N LEU A 128 9.83 6.75 -7.37
CA LEU A 128 11.19 7.29 -7.43
C LEU A 128 11.76 7.26 -8.85
N LEU A 129 11.52 6.17 -9.59
CA LEU A 129 11.99 6.01 -10.96
C LEU A 129 11.38 7.08 -11.87
N LEU A 130 10.06 7.27 -11.82
CA LEU A 130 9.36 8.27 -12.62
C LEU A 130 9.75 9.70 -12.21
N LYS A 131 9.95 9.95 -10.91
CA LYS A 131 10.46 11.24 -10.40
C LYS A 131 11.86 11.54 -10.93
N ARG A 132 12.72 10.53 -11.13
CA ARG A 132 14.06 10.69 -11.71
C ARG A 132 14.02 11.10 -13.18
N PHE A 133 12.96 10.75 -13.90
CA PHE A 133 12.73 11.15 -15.29
C PHE A 133 11.87 12.40 -15.44
N ASP A 134 11.71 13.20 -14.36
CA ASP A 134 10.93 14.44 -14.34
C ASP A 134 9.47 14.28 -14.84
N VAL A 135 8.91 13.08 -14.68
CA VAL A 135 7.51 12.79 -15.01
C VAL A 135 6.59 13.61 -14.08
N PRO A 136 5.48 14.17 -14.59
CA PRO A 136 4.57 14.97 -13.77
C PRO A 136 4.11 14.23 -12.51
N LEU A 137 4.02 14.94 -11.38
CA LEU A 137 3.71 14.35 -10.07
C LEU A 137 2.44 13.49 -10.09
N MET A 138 1.38 13.95 -10.76
CA MET A 138 0.12 13.22 -10.82
C MET A 138 0.24 11.89 -11.58
N VAL A 139 1.03 11.86 -12.65
CA VAL A 139 1.30 10.63 -13.42
C VAL A 139 2.16 9.67 -12.58
N THR A 140 3.19 10.22 -11.92
CA THR A 140 4.06 9.49 -10.99
C THR A 140 3.26 8.83 -9.85
N VAL A 141 2.30 9.57 -9.29
CA VAL A 141 1.43 9.11 -8.20
C VAL A 141 0.46 8.03 -8.68
N PHE A 142 -0.15 8.20 -9.87
CA PHE A 142 -1.02 7.19 -10.48
C PHE A 142 -0.28 5.85 -10.62
N PHE A 143 0.90 5.86 -11.26
CA PHE A 143 1.66 4.63 -11.48
C PHE A 143 2.21 4.06 -10.18
N GLY A 144 2.60 4.90 -9.21
CA GLY A 144 3.01 4.43 -7.89
C GLY A 144 1.91 3.62 -7.19
N ALA A 145 0.66 4.09 -7.23
CA ALA A 145 -0.48 3.35 -6.69
C ALA A 145 -0.85 2.11 -7.51
N PHE A 146 -0.96 2.26 -8.84
CA PHE A 146 -1.28 1.16 -9.74
C PHE A 146 -0.32 -0.03 -9.58
N PHE A 147 0.99 0.22 -9.54
CA PHE A 147 1.99 -0.84 -9.38
C PHE A 147 2.06 -1.38 -7.95
N ALA A 148 1.75 -0.58 -6.92
CA ALA A 148 1.66 -1.09 -5.55
C ALA A 148 0.56 -2.17 -5.43
N ASP A 149 -0.62 -1.90 -6.00
CA ASP A 149 -1.73 -2.85 -5.98
C ASP A 149 -1.46 -4.07 -6.85
N LEU A 150 -0.89 -3.86 -8.06
CA LEU A 150 -0.57 -4.96 -8.96
C LEU A 150 0.46 -5.91 -8.35
N VAL A 151 1.49 -5.38 -7.68
CA VAL A 151 2.51 -6.22 -7.01
C VAL A 151 1.94 -6.92 -5.78
N THR A 152 1.13 -6.24 -4.97
CA THR A 152 0.38 -6.87 -3.86
C THR A 152 -0.38 -8.09 -4.37
N TYR A 153 -1.06 -7.91 -5.49
CA TYR A 153 -1.85 -8.92 -6.14
C TYR A 153 -0.99 -10.09 -6.65
N CYS A 154 0.07 -9.81 -7.41
CA CYS A 154 1.00 -10.82 -7.91
C CYS A 154 1.61 -11.65 -6.77
N VAL A 155 2.04 -11.01 -5.69
CA VAL A 155 2.62 -11.69 -4.52
C VAL A 155 1.58 -12.58 -3.84
N THR A 156 0.34 -12.13 -3.70
CA THR A 156 -0.75 -12.94 -3.15
C THR A 156 -1.01 -14.17 -4.02
N SER A 157 -1.00 -14.04 -5.35
CA SER A 157 -1.13 -15.19 -6.26
C SER A 157 0.01 -16.19 -6.12
N VAL A 158 1.25 -15.70 -5.93
CA VAL A 158 2.41 -16.57 -5.66
C VAL A 158 2.27 -17.28 -4.31
N GLN A 159 1.84 -16.57 -3.26
CA GLN A 159 1.59 -17.14 -1.94
C GLN A 159 0.61 -18.31 -2.00
N LEU A 160 -0.51 -18.13 -2.72
CA LEU A 160 -1.52 -19.18 -2.90
C LEU A 160 -1.02 -20.32 -3.79
N ALA A 161 -0.30 -20.02 -4.87
CA ALA A 161 0.26 -21.04 -5.74
C ALA A 161 1.31 -21.93 -5.05
N LEU A 162 2.10 -21.36 -4.11
CA LEU A 162 3.02 -22.12 -3.27
C LEU A 162 2.31 -22.98 -2.22
N ALA A 163 1.18 -22.51 -1.70
CA ALA A 163 0.38 -23.25 -0.72
C ALA A 163 -0.44 -24.37 -1.35
N PHE A 164 -0.91 -24.16 -2.59
CA PHE A 164 -1.80 -25.05 -3.30
C PHE A 164 -1.31 -25.34 -4.73
N PRO A 165 -0.22 -26.10 -4.91
CA PRO A 165 0.24 -26.49 -6.24
C PRO A 165 -0.82 -27.32 -6.97
N ASP A 166 -0.97 -27.10 -8.27
CA ASP A 166 -1.95 -27.80 -9.10
C ASP A 166 -1.56 -29.28 -9.25
N PRO A 167 -2.49 -30.24 -9.16
CA PRO A 167 -2.15 -31.66 -9.25
C PRO A 167 -1.52 -32.08 -10.58
N GLY A 168 -1.85 -31.41 -11.69
CA GLY A 168 -1.32 -31.75 -13.01
C GLY A 168 -0.12 -30.90 -13.43
N SER A 169 -0.19 -29.59 -13.15
CA SER A 169 0.75 -28.58 -13.66
C SER A 169 1.56 -27.88 -12.58
N GLY A 170 1.44 -28.34 -11.33
CA GLY A 170 2.23 -27.87 -10.19
C GLY A 170 2.05 -26.38 -9.89
N PHE A 171 3.13 -25.76 -9.41
CA PHE A 171 3.16 -24.33 -9.09
C PHE A 171 2.78 -23.41 -10.28
N PRO A 172 3.34 -23.59 -11.50
CA PRO A 172 2.97 -22.76 -12.65
C PRO A 172 1.47 -22.80 -12.97
N GLY A 173 0.86 -23.98 -12.84
CA GLY A 173 -0.58 -24.17 -13.00
C GLY A 173 -1.41 -23.33 -12.04
N SER A 174 -1.12 -23.44 -10.75
CA SER A 174 -1.82 -22.66 -9.73
C SER A 174 -1.57 -21.18 -9.86
N LEU A 175 -0.35 -20.77 -10.21
CA LEU A 175 -0.03 -19.37 -10.44
C LEU A 175 -0.85 -18.79 -11.60
N ALA A 176 -1.01 -19.55 -12.70
CA ALA A 176 -1.86 -19.13 -13.81
C ALA A 176 -3.34 -19.07 -13.41
N LYS A 177 -3.83 -20.01 -12.59
CA LYS A 177 -5.23 -20.03 -12.11
C LYS A 177 -5.54 -18.86 -11.18
N PHE A 178 -4.80 -18.71 -10.08
CA PHE A 178 -4.98 -17.59 -9.15
C PHE A 178 -4.69 -16.26 -9.86
N GLY A 179 -3.61 -16.20 -10.63
CA GLY A 179 -3.20 -15.08 -11.47
C GLY A 179 -4.22 -14.66 -12.53
N GLY A 180 -4.97 -15.59 -13.11
CA GLY A 180 -6.01 -15.31 -14.08
C GLY A 180 -7.30 -14.81 -13.43
N ILE A 181 -7.78 -15.54 -12.41
CA ILE A 181 -9.06 -15.24 -11.74
C ILE A 181 -9.02 -13.85 -11.11
N PHE A 182 -7.98 -13.58 -10.36
CA PHE A 182 -7.88 -12.32 -9.65
C PHE A 182 -7.57 -11.16 -10.62
N ALA A 183 -6.87 -11.36 -11.74
CA ALA A 183 -6.58 -10.28 -12.70
C ALA A 183 -7.85 -9.57 -13.22
N VAL A 184 -8.94 -10.32 -13.42
CA VAL A 184 -10.24 -9.80 -13.89
C VAL A 184 -10.79 -8.72 -12.95
N THR A 185 -10.56 -8.85 -11.64
CA THR A 185 -11.08 -7.90 -10.63
C THR A 185 -10.01 -6.92 -10.16
N GLN A 186 -8.76 -7.37 -10.04
CA GLN A 186 -7.69 -6.58 -9.44
C GLN A 186 -7.06 -5.58 -10.41
N ILE A 187 -7.02 -5.84 -11.72
CA ILE A 187 -6.52 -4.85 -12.69
C ILE A 187 -7.45 -3.64 -12.76
N PRO A 188 -8.79 -3.79 -12.91
CA PRO A 188 -9.71 -2.65 -12.86
C PRO A 188 -9.65 -1.89 -11.52
N LEU A 189 -9.46 -2.62 -10.42
CA LEU A 189 -9.31 -2.02 -9.09
C LEU A 189 -8.04 -1.17 -9.01
N ALA A 190 -6.89 -1.69 -9.44
CA ALA A 190 -5.62 -0.96 -9.44
C ALA A 190 -5.68 0.32 -10.28
N VAL A 191 -6.39 0.31 -11.41
CA VAL A 191 -6.62 1.52 -12.21
C VAL A 191 -7.47 2.53 -11.43
N SER A 192 -8.57 2.05 -10.83
CA SER A 192 -9.49 2.89 -10.06
C SER A 192 -8.83 3.49 -8.83
N GLU A 193 -8.02 2.72 -8.11
CA GLU A 193 -7.24 3.17 -6.95
C GLU A 193 -6.12 4.14 -7.37
N GLY A 194 -5.49 3.92 -8.52
CA GLY A 194 -4.56 4.88 -9.12
C GLY A 194 -5.22 6.25 -9.36
N LEU A 195 -6.42 6.27 -9.95
CA LEU A 195 -7.17 7.51 -10.18
C LEU A 195 -7.63 8.16 -8.87
N LEU A 196 -8.12 7.38 -7.92
CA LEU A 196 -8.50 7.86 -6.59
C LEU A 196 -7.30 8.50 -5.88
N THR A 197 -6.14 7.86 -5.96
CA THR A 197 -4.90 8.35 -5.34
C THR A 197 -4.46 9.69 -5.95
N VAL A 198 -4.62 9.87 -7.27
CA VAL A 198 -4.39 11.16 -7.94
C VAL A 198 -5.36 12.22 -7.42
N LEU A 199 -6.64 11.89 -7.27
CA LEU A 199 -7.64 12.83 -6.73
C LEU A 199 -7.27 13.26 -5.30
N VAL A 200 -6.96 12.29 -4.42
CA VAL A 200 -6.56 12.58 -3.04
C VAL A 200 -5.29 13.43 -3.01
N MET A 201 -4.29 13.12 -3.85
CA MET A 201 -3.06 13.92 -3.93
C MET A 201 -3.32 15.36 -4.38
N ARG A 202 -4.26 15.58 -5.32
CA ARG A 202 -4.66 16.93 -5.72
C ARG A 202 -5.30 17.70 -4.56
N LEU A 203 -6.18 17.06 -3.80
CA LEU A 203 -6.81 17.67 -2.62
C LEU A 203 -5.77 18.00 -1.54
N LEU A 204 -4.83 17.09 -1.27
CA LEU A 204 -3.73 17.36 -0.33
C LEU A 204 -2.83 18.50 -0.80
N MET A 205 -2.58 18.63 -2.10
CA MET A 205 -1.83 19.75 -2.67
C MET A 205 -2.53 21.10 -2.52
N GLN A 206 -3.87 21.11 -2.45
CA GLN A 206 -4.65 22.32 -2.25
C GLN A 206 -4.76 22.68 -0.77
N SER A 207 -5.03 21.69 0.09
CA SER A 207 -5.35 21.91 1.50
C SER A 207 -4.15 21.88 2.45
N SER A 208 -3.10 21.14 2.10
CA SER A 208 -2.00 20.78 3.01
C SER A 208 -0.61 20.85 2.33
N LYS A 209 -0.42 21.85 1.46
CA LYS A 209 0.83 22.02 0.69
C LYS A 209 2.07 22.12 1.57
N SER A 210 1.99 22.79 2.72
CA SER A 210 3.08 22.92 3.69
C SER A 210 3.55 21.56 4.21
N ASP A 211 2.63 20.64 4.47
CA ASP A 211 2.94 19.30 4.99
C ASP A 211 3.53 18.42 3.89
N LEU A 212 3.03 18.51 2.65
CA LEU A 212 3.61 17.80 1.51
C LEU A 212 5.04 18.26 1.17
N VAL A 213 5.37 19.53 1.42
CA VAL A 213 6.73 20.05 1.32
C VAL A 213 7.62 19.47 2.42
N ARG A 214 7.12 19.43 3.67
CA ARG A 214 7.84 18.81 4.80
C ARG A 214 8.13 17.33 4.55
N LEU A 215 7.21 16.60 3.93
CA LEU A 215 7.37 15.21 3.53
C LEU A 215 8.25 15.00 2.27
N GLY A 216 8.71 16.08 1.62
CA GLY A 216 9.54 16.00 0.41
C GLY A 216 8.81 15.51 -0.85
N VAL A 217 7.47 15.48 -0.81
CA VAL A 217 6.61 15.08 -1.92
C VAL A 217 6.43 16.23 -2.90
N ALA A 218 6.23 17.45 -2.39
CA ALA A 218 6.09 18.68 -3.17
C ALA A 218 7.33 19.59 -3.03
N LYS A 219 7.62 20.39 -4.07
CA LYS A 219 8.62 21.48 -4.00
C LYS A 219 7.90 22.79 -3.66
N LEU A 220 8.56 23.67 -2.89
CA LEU A 220 8.13 25.07 -2.80
C LEU A 220 8.22 25.68 -4.20
N SER A 221 7.10 26.19 -4.71
CA SER A 221 7.11 26.98 -5.93
C SER A 221 7.69 28.36 -5.58
N GLY A 222 8.99 28.53 -5.79
CA GLY A 222 9.64 29.84 -5.75
C GLY A 222 9.22 30.66 -6.98
N ARG A 223 8.02 31.24 -6.95
CA ARG A 223 7.53 32.26 -7.90
C ARG A 223 6.16 32.75 -7.44
N GLY A 224 6.13 33.85 -6.69
CA GLY A 224 4.86 34.48 -6.27
C GLY A 224 4.97 35.73 -5.41
N GLU A 225 6.02 35.90 -4.59
CA GLU A 225 6.07 37.01 -3.61
C GLU A 225 6.95 38.21 -4.02
N GLN A 226 7.41 38.28 -5.28
CA GLN A 226 8.28 39.38 -5.75
C GLN A 226 7.56 40.42 -6.64
N LYS A 227 6.22 40.43 -6.67
CA LYS A 227 5.42 41.42 -7.43
C LYS A 227 4.46 42.27 -6.59
N ALA A 228 4.57 42.25 -5.27
CA ALA A 228 3.82 43.14 -4.37
C ALA A 228 4.70 44.20 -3.69
N ALA A 229 5.92 44.43 -4.20
CA ALA A 229 6.89 45.38 -3.62
C ALA A 229 7.50 46.33 -4.68
N LEU A 230 6.70 46.71 -5.68
CA LEU A 230 6.90 47.87 -6.56
C LEU A 230 5.52 48.49 -6.81
#